data_AF-A0A960BVX3-F1
#
_entry.id   AF-A0A960BVX3-F1
#
_cell.length_a   1.000
_cell.length_b   1.000
_cell.length_c   1.000
_cell.angle_alpha   90.00
_cell.angle_beta   90.00
_cell.angle_gamma   90.00
#
_symmetry.space_group_name_H-M   'P 1'
#
loop_
_entity.id
_entity.type
_entity.pdbx_description
1 polymer ?
#
loop_
_entity_poly.entity_id
_entity_poly.type
_entity_poly.pdbx_seq_one_letter_code
_entity_poly.pdbx_strand_id
1 'polypeptide(L)' 'MSVDLIPGWEHVYSGKVRDLYADDGRLLFVASDRISAFDWVLPTPIPDKGRILTEVSLWWFDQLQDI' A
#
# COMPACT_ATOMS: atom_id res chain seq x y z
N MET A 1 -4.90 6.85 -11.03
CA MET A 1 -6.05 6.15 -10.44
C MET A 1 -5.98 6.36 -8.96
N SER A 2 -6.76 7.30 -8.43
CA SER A 2 -6.98 7.34 -7.00
C SER A 2 -7.87 6.13 -6.66
N VAL A 3 -7.54 5.44 -5.58
CA VAL A 3 -8.30 4.30 -5.03
C VAL A 3 -9.53 4.85 -4.28
N ASP A 4 -10.04 6.01 -4.70
CA ASP A 4 -11.01 6.76 -3.96
C ASP A 4 -12.33 5.98 -3.96
N LEU A 5 -12.73 5.63 -2.73
CA LEU A 5 -13.91 4.89 -2.32
C LEU A 5 -13.73 3.37 -2.30
N ILE A 6 -12.93 2.90 -1.35
CA ILE A 6 -13.13 1.55 -0.77
C ILE A 6 -14.33 1.68 0.19
N PRO A 7 -15.50 1.09 -0.12
CA PRO A 7 -16.69 1.29 0.70
C PRO A 7 -16.47 0.83 2.15
N GLY A 8 -16.87 1.67 3.10
CA GLY A 8 -16.69 1.41 4.53
C GLY A 8 -15.31 1.78 5.08
N TRP A 9 -14.38 2.29 4.27
CA TRP A 9 -13.04 2.66 4.72
C TRP A 9 -12.79 4.16 4.54
N GLU A 10 -12.39 4.84 5.61
CA GLU A 10 -12.00 6.25 5.59
C GLU A 10 -10.55 6.38 5.11
N HIS A 11 -10.29 7.21 4.11
CA HIS A 11 -8.92 7.52 3.70
C HIS A 11 -8.23 8.43 4.72
N VAL A 12 -7.13 7.97 5.30
CA VAL A 12 -6.40 8.67 6.37
C VAL A 12 -5.17 9.39 5.84
N TYR A 13 -4.37 8.74 5.00
CA TYR A 13 -3.07 9.25 4.59
C TYR A 13 -2.57 8.62 3.29
N SER A 14 -2.01 9.44 2.40
CA SER A 14 -1.26 8.99 1.21
C SER A 14 0.23 9.21 1.41
N GLY A 15 0.98 8.11 1.50
CA GLY A 15 2.43 8.13 1.40
C GLY A 15 2.93 8.05 -0.04
N LYS A 16 4.26 8.13 -0.21
CA LYS A 16 4.92 8.00 -1.53
C LYS A 16 4.46 6.74 -2.29
N VAL A 17 4.29 5.63 -1.58
CA VAL A 17 3.99 4.30 -2.17
C VAL A 17 2.70 3.66 -1.65
N ARG A 18 2.25 3.98 -0.44
CA ARG A 18 1.07 3.35 0.17
C ARG A 18 0.01 4.38 0.53
N ASP A 19 -1.24 4.00 0.35
CA ASP A 19 -2.40 4.72 0.87
C ASP A 19 -2.90 3.96 2.11
N LEU A 20 -3.26 4.70 3.17
CA LEU A 20 -3.72 4.19 4.44
C LEU A 20 -5.19 4.55 4.61
N TYR A 21 -6.00 3.54 4.92
CA TYR A 21 -7.40 3.70 5.25
C TYR A 21 -7.69 3.13 6.64
N ALA A 22 -8.74 3.64 7.31
CA ALA A 22 -9.18 3.18 8.62
C ALA A 22 -10.68 2.85 8.62
N ASP A 23 -11.04 1.83 9.40
CA ASP A 23 -12.42 1.47 9.72
C ASP A 23 -12.43 0.69 11.04
N ASP A 24 -13.32 1.05 11.97
CA ASP A 24 -13.55 0.38 13.26
C ASP A 24 -12.26 -0.11 13.97
N GLY A 25 -11.29 0.78 14.15
CA GLY A 25 -10.01 0.47 14.83
C GLY A 25 -9.04 -0.40 14.02
N ARG A 26 -9.37 -0.73 12.77
CA ARG A 26 -8.50 -1.46 11.82
C ARG A 26 -7.86 -0.49 10.84
N LEU A 27 -6.70 -0.90 10.33
CA LEU A 27 -5.98 -0.19 9.28
C LEU A 27 -5.88 -1.05 8.03
N LEU A 28 -6.18 -0.46 6.88
CA LEU A 28 -5.98 -1.06 5.56
C LEU A 28 -4.83 -0.34 4.86
N PHE A 29 -3.77 -1.08 4.57
CA PHE A 29 -2.61 -0.60 3.83
C PHE A 29 -2.74 -1.02 2.37
N VAL A 30 -2.88 -0.04 1.46
CA VAL A 30 -2.97 -0.28 0.02
C VAL A 30 -1.63 0.09 -0.62
N ALA A 31 -0.87 -0.90 -1.06
CA ALA A 31 0.36 -0.68 -1.82
C ALA A 31 0.02 -0.31 -3.26
N SER A 32 0.48 0.88 -3.70
CA SER A 32 0.28 1.36 -5.07
C SER A 32 1.45 0.99 -6.00
N ASP A 33 1.21 1.19 -7.29
CA ASP A 33 2.22 1.08 -8.34
C ASP A 33 3.15 2.31 -8.42
N ARG A 34 2.94 3.32 -7.55
CA ARG A 34 3.82 4.50 -7.44
C ARG A 34 5.19 4.08 -6.92
N ILE A 35 6.24 4.62 -7.53
CA ILE A 35 7.63 4.45 -7.10
C ILE A 35 8.24 5.83 -6.85
N SER A 36 9.15 5.90 -5.88
CA SER A 36 9.90 7.12 -5.58
C SER A 36 11.40 6.85 -5.58
N ALA A 37 12.18 7.82 -6.08
CA ALA A 37 13.63 7.84 -5.98
C ALA A 37 14.10 9.29 -5.75
N PHE A 38 15.20 9.47 -5.01
CA PHE A 38 15.73 10.80 -4.67
C PHE A 38 14.66 11.76 -4.10
N ASP A 39 13.85 11.24 -3.17
CA ASP A 39 12.72 11.94 -2.53
C ASP A 39 11.58 12.42 -3.44
N TRP A 40 11.57 11.99 -4.70
CA TRP A 40 10.55 12.36 -5.67
C TRP A 40 9.74 11.14 -6.14
N VAL A 41 8.41 11.29 -6.24
CA VAL A 41 7.51 10.26 -6.78
C VAL A 41 7.53 10.38 -8.32
N LEU A 42 7.88 9.29 -9.00
CA LEU A 42 7.97 9.28 -10.45
C LEU A 42 6.56 9.31 -11.09
N PRO A 43 6.37 9.99 -12.23
CA PRO A 43 5.08 10.12 -12.91
C PRO A 43 4.64 8.80 -13.56
N THR A 44 5.62 7.96 -13.94
CA THR A 44 5.35 6.66 -14.57
C THR A 44 5.26 5.59 -13.48
N PRO A 45 4.10 4.93 -13.29
CA PRO A 45 3.98 3.82 -12.36
C PRO A 45 4.70 2.58 -12.89
N ILE A 46 5.00 1.64 -11.99
CA ILE A 46 5.43 0.28 -12.36
C ILE A 46 4.22 -0.64 -12.20
N PRO A 47 3.62 -1.14 -13.30
CA PRO A 47 2.46 -2.02 -13.23
C PRO A 47 2.70 -3.22 -12.31
N ASP A 48 1.67 -3.59 -11.54
CA ASP A 48 1.66 -4.75 -10.62
C ASP A 48 2.62 -4.67 -9.41
N LYS A 49 3.42 -3.61 -9.29
CA LYS A 49 4.37 -3.47 -8.18
C LYS A 49 3.65 -3.51 -6.83
N GLY A 50 2.52 -2.83 -6.68
CA GLY A 50 1.75 -2.82 -5.44
C GLY A 50 1.30 -4.23 -5.03
N ARG A 51 0.82 -5.01 -6.00
CA ARG A 51 0.40 -6.41 -5.79
C ARG A 51 1.58 -7.29 -5.36
N ILE A 52 2.68 -7.26 -6.11
CA ILE A 52 3.88 -8.06 -5.81
C ILE A 52 4.46 -7.71 -4.44
N LEU A 53 4.56 -6.42 -4.11
CA LEU A 53 5.07 -5.99 -2.80
C LEU A 53 4.17 -6.44 -1.65
N THR A 54 2.85 -6.49 -1.87
CA THR A 54 1.90 -7.04 -0.90
C THR A 54 2.14 -8.54 -0.70
N GLU A 55 2.25 -9.30 -1.79
CA GLU A 55 2.50 -10.75 -1.75
C GLU A 55 3.83 -11.08 -1.04
N VAL A 56 4.92 -10.36 -1.35
CA VAL A 56 6.22 -10.53 -0.68
C VAL A 56 6.13 -10.20 0.82
N SER A 57 5.36 -9.16 1.19
CA SER A 57 5.16 -8.83 2.60
C SER A 57 4.39 -9.93 3.33
N LEU A 58 3.31 -10.45 2.74
CA LEU A 58 2.54 -11.57 3.29
C LEU A 58 3.41 -12.82 3.45
N TRP A 59 4.24 -13.13 2.47
CA TRP A 59 5.18 -14.25 2.56
C TRP A 59 6.16 -14.06 3.73
N TRP A 60 6.76 -12.87 3.89
CA TRP A 60 7.63 -12.61 5.04
C TRP A 60 6.90 -12.63 6.37
N PHE A 61 5.66 -12.12 6.45
CA PHE A 61 4.87 -12.22 7.67
C PHE A 61 4.60 -13.68 8.05
N ASP A 62 4.41 -14.57 7.07
CA ASP A 62 4.28 -16.01 7.29
C ASP A 62 5.59 -16.64 7.81
N GLN A 63 6.73 -16.25 7.25
CA GLN A 63 8.03 -16.77 7.69
C GLN A 63 8.44 -16.32 9.11
N LEU A 64 7.85 -15.23 9.61
CA LEU A 64 8.22 -14.62 10.89
C LEU A 64 7.10 -14.74 11.94
N GLN A 65 6.16 -15.67 11.76
CA GLN A 65 5.02 -15.84 12.67
C GLN A 65 5.42 -16.29 14.09
N ASP A 66 6.60 -16.87 14.26
CA ASP A 66 7.09 -17.48 15.50
C ASP A 66 8.17 -16.66 16.22
N ILE A 67 8.45 -15.44 15.75
CA ILE A 67 9.38 -14.48 16.37
C ILE A 67 8.62 -13.52 17.27
#